data_AF-A0A557R3S9-F1
#
_entry.id   AF-A0A557R3S9-F1
#
_cell.length_a   1.000
_cell.length_b   1.000
_cell.length_c   1.000
_cell.angle_alpha   90.00
_cell.angle_beta   90.00
_cell.angle_gamma   90.00
#
_symmetry.space_group_name_H-M   'P 1'
#
loop_
_entity.id
_entity.type
_entity.pdbx_description
1 polymer ?
#
loop_
_entity_poly.entity_id
_entity_poly.type
_entity_poly.pdbx_seq_one_letter_code
_entity_poly.pdbx_strand_id
1 'polypeptide(L)'
;MTSARPYRKGMPIDTALTHIRENLGSQFDARFGEHFLSLVDTGALEHIVGHTDEGIPLLDCMMCGPTLVARREQGTGGILFCPQCSGEYRLTTGPKGQLEARQTGGVASAEDIAPAADNALIQRFLNGAARSAWASGVIDT
;
A
#
# COMPACT_ATOMS: atom_id res chain seq x y z
N MET A 1 11.77 -0.31 -7.58
CA MET A 1 13.01 -0.75 -6.90
C MET A 1 12.70 -1.56 -5.64
N THR A 2 11.75 -1.10 -4.82
CA THR A 2 11.42 -1.67 -3.49
C THR A 2 10.34 -2.76 -3.51
N SER A 3 9.60 -2.94 -4.62
CA SER A 3 8.59 -3.99 -4.73
C SER A 3 9.23 -5.39 -4.71
N ALA A 4 8.79 -6.24 -3.78
CA ALA A 4 9.15 -7.64 -3.79
C ALA A 4 8.48 -8.38 -4.96
N ARG A 5 9.16 -9.41 -5.46
CA ARG A 5 8.67 -10.37 -6.43
C ARG A 5 8.95 -11.77 -5.89
N PRO A 6 8.22 -12.82 -6.32
CA PRO A 6 8.47 -14.20 -5.86
C PRO A 6 9.94 -14.63 -5.96
N TYR A 7 10.67 -14.13 -6.95
CA TYR A 7 12.08 -14.44 -7.23
C TYR A 7 13.07 -13.35 -6.80
N ARG A 8 12.62 -12.23 -6.21
CA ARG A 8 13.50 -11.12 -5.84
C ARG A 8 12.97 -10.38 -4.61
N LYS A 9 13.76 -10.36 -3.54
CA LYS A 9 13.47 -9.49 -2.39
C LYS A 9 13.42 -8.03 -2.83
N GLY A 10 12.49 -7.27 -2.27
CA GLY A 10 12.46 -5.82 -2.43
C GLY A 10 13.79 -5.22 -1.97
N MET A 11 14.31 -4.25 -2.71
CA MET A 11 15.48 -3.48 -2.29
C MET A 11 15.13 -2.70 -1.02
N PRO A 12 16.00 -2.65 0.01
CA PRO A 12 15.81 -1.77 1.16
C PRO A 12 15.62 -0.32 0.71
N ILE A 13 14.77 0.43 1.41
CA ILE A 13 14.44 1.81 1.05
C ILE A 13 15.72 2.65 0.99
N ASP A 14 16.58 2.57 2.00
CA ASP A 14 17.85 3.33 2.05
C ASP A 14 18.74 3.04 0.85
N THR A 15 18.86 1.78 0.44
CA THR A 15 19.63 1.39 -0.75
C THR A 15 19.01 1.97 -2.03
N ALA A 16 17.68 1.96 -2.13
CA ALA A 16 16.99 2.56 -3.27
C ALA A 16 17.23 4.08 -3.35
N LEU A 17 17.19 4.75 -2.19
CA LEU A 17 17.48 6.19 -2.09
C LEU A 17 18.92 6.52 -2.48
N THR A 18 19.88 5.69 -2.09
CA THR A 18 21.28 5.82 -2.53
C THR A 18 21.40 5.73 -4.03
N HIS A 19 20.81 4.73 -4.68
CA HIS A 19 20.85 4.61 -6.13
C HIS A 19 20.17 5.77 -6.86
N ILE A 20 19.07 6.29 -6.32
CA ILE A 20 18.42 7.48 -6.89
C ILE A 20 19.40 8.66 -6.85
N ARG A 21 20.02 8.90 -5.69
CA ARG A 21 20.97 10.00 -5.49
C ARG A 21 22.21 9.89 -6.40
N GLU A 22 22.78 8.70 -6.52
CA GLU A 22 23.98 8.45 -7.36
C GLU A 22 23.71 8.59 -8.86
N ASN A 23 22.46 8.44 -9.30
CA ASN A 23 22.09 8.42 -10.72
C ASN A 23 21.25 9.64 -11.16
N LEU A 24 21.25 10.72 -10.37
CA LEU A 24 20.67 12.00 -10.78
C LEU A 24 21.39 12.57 -12.01
N GLY A 25 20.62 13.15 -12.93
CA GLY A 25 21.14 13.68 -14.20
C GLY A 25 21.51 12.61 -15.24
N SER A 26 21.27 11.34 -14.96
CA SER A 26 21.46 10.22 -15.91
C SER A 26 20.20 9.36 -16.01
N GLN A 27 20.02 8.41 -15.08
CA GLN A 27 18.83 7.54 -15.05
C GLN A 27 17.61 8.26 -14.47
N PHE A 28 17.84 9.26 -13.63
CA PHE A 28 16.79 10.08 -13.03
C PHE A 28 16.99 11.55 -13.42
N ASP A 29 15.89 12.25 -13.70
CA ASP A 29 15.93 13.70 -13.87
C ASP A 29 16.45 14.37 -12.59
N ALA A 30 17.42 15.27 -12.73
CA ALA A 30 18.08 15.88 -11.58
C ALA A 30 17.10 16.70 -10.73
N ARG A 31 16.31 17.57 -11.37
CA ARG A 31 15.39 18.49 -10.67
C ARG A 31 14.30 17.71 -9.94
N PHE A 32 13.65 16.78 -10.62
CA PHE A 32 12.58 15.99 -9.99
C PHE A 32 13.13 15.01 -8.94
N GLY A 33 14.31 14.44 -9.18
CA GLY A 33 14.96 13.55 -8.22
C GLY A 33 15.38 14.26 -6.93
N GLU A 34 15.90 15.48 -7.00
CA GLU A 34 16.20 16.31 -5.83
C GLU A 34 14.95 16.62 -5.00
N HIS A 35 13.86 17.04 -5.67
CA HIS A 35 12.59 17.25 -4.97
C HIS A 35 12.06 15.98 -4.32
N PHE A 36 12.13 14.83 -5.01
CA PHE A 36 11.73 13.55 -4.44
C PHE A 36 12.55 13.21 -3.19
N LEU A 37 13.86 13.38 -3.22
CA LEU A 37 14.73 13.16 -2.06
C LEU A 37 14.40 14.13 -0.91
N SER A 38 14.07 15.39 -1.19
CA SER A 38 13.64 16.31 -0.12
C SER A 38 12.34 15.89 0.56
N LEU A 39 11.43 15.22 -0.15
CA LEU A 39 10.20 14.68 0.45
C LEU A 39 10.51 13.50 1.37
N VAL A 40 11.51 12.68 1.03
CA VAL A 40 11.98 11.59 1.89
C VAL A 40 12.47 12.13 3.23
N ASP A 41 13.26 13.20 3.21
CA ASP A 41 13.83 13.80 4.42
C ASP A 41 12.75 14.34 5.38
N THR A 42 11.56 14.63 4.87
CA THR A 42 10.39 15.04 5.67
C THR A 42 9.55 13.88 6.20
N GLY A 43 9.89 12.63 5.87
CA GLY A 43 9.08 11.45 6.19
C GLY A 43 7.82 11.30 5.33
N ALA A 44 7.58 12.22 4.38
CA ALA A 44 6.36 12.26 3.58
C ALA A 44 6.15 11.04 2.68
N LEU A 45 7.16 10.18 2.48
CA LEU A 45 7.05 8.99 1.62
C LEU A 45 6.95 7.67 2.41
N GLU A 46 7.12 7.68 3.73
CA GLU A 46 7.11 6.46 4.56
C GLU A 46 5.78 5.72 4.47
N HIS A 47 4.67 6.46 4.42
CA HIS A 47 3.31 5.93 4.31
C HIS A 47 2.92 5.51 2.88
N ILE A 48 3.78 5.69 1.88
CA ILE A 48 3.52 5.33 0.49
C ILE A 48 4.10 3.95 0.17
N VAL A 49 5.31 3.66 0.67
CA VAL A 49 5.99 2.41 0.36
C VAL A 49 5.32 1.25 1.07
N GLY A 50 4.79 0.29 0.30
CA GLY A 50 4.21 -0.92 0.88
C GLY A 50 2.89 -0.69 1.61
N HIS A 51 2.10 0.29 1.20
CA HIS A 51 0.79 0.60 1.79
C HIS A 51 -0.36 0.36 0.81
N THR A 52 -1.55 0.12 1.37
CA THR A 52 -2.82 -0.15 0.66
C THR A 52 -3.75 1.06 0.65
N ASP A 53 -3.86 1.71 1.80
CA ASP A 53 -4.55 2.96 2.09
C ASP A 53 -3.64 3.77 3.03
N GLU A 54 -3.95 5.05 3.23
CA GLU A 54 -3.21 5.92 4.13
C GLU A 54 -3.12 5.33 5.54
N GLY A 55 -1.89 4.98 5.94
CA GLY A 55 -1.62 4.35 7.25
C GLY A 55 -1.98 2.86 7.35
N ILE A 56 -2.34 2.20 6.24
CA ILE A 56 -2.65 0.77 6.21
C ILE A 56 -1.59 0.03 5.39
N PRO A 57 -0.65 -0.68 6.03
CA PRO A 57 0.38 -1.41 5.31
C PRO A 57 -0.21 -2.58 4.50
N LEU A 58 0.43 -2.90 3.38
CA LEU A 58 0.23 -4.18 2.69
C LEU A 58 0.64 -5.32 3.61
N LEU A 59 -0.18 -6.36 3.66
CA LEU A 59 0.14 -7.58 4.39
C LEU A 59 0.85 -8.58 3.46
N ASP A 60 1.70 -9.41 4.05
CA ASP A 60 2.49 -10.37 3.31
C ASP A 60 1.73 -11.69 3.08
N CYS A 61 1.64 -12.10 1.82
CA CYS A 61 1.40 -13.49 1.44
C CYS A 61 2.72 -14.25 1.57
N MET A 62 2.72 -15.41 2.24
CA MET A 62 3.95 -16.18 2.43
C MET A 62 4.60 -16.65 1.12
N MET A 63 3.81 -16.75 0.04
CA MET A 63 4.29 -17.18 -1.28
C MET A 63 4.61 -16.01 -2.21
N CYS A 64 3.84 -14.91 -2.13
CA CYS A 64 3.89 -13.83 -3.11
C CYS A 64 4.48 -12.51 -2.59
N GLY A 65 4.68 -12.39 -1.27
CA GLY A 65 5.11 -11.16 -0.62
C GLY A 65 3.95 -10.17 -0.39
N PRO A 66 4.22 -8.84 -0.36
CA PRO A 66 3.29 -7.82 0.07
C PRO A 66 2.21 -7.57 -0.99
N THR A 67 1.18 -8.41 -0.97
CA THR A 67 0.12 -8.49 -1.98
C THR A 67 -1.27 -8.58 -1.37
N LEU A 68 -1.36 -8.82 -0.06
CA LEU A 68 -2.63 -8.91 0.64
C LEU A 68 -3.09 -7.51 1.00
N VAL A 69 -4.18 -7.08 0.37
CA VAL A 69 -4.78 -5.78 0.58
C VAL A 69 -5.81 -5.87 1.70
N ALA A 70 -5.51 -5.31 2.87
CA ALA A 70 -6.48 -5.13 3.93
C ALA A 70 -7.19 -3.78 3.75
N ARG A 71 -8.53 -3.77 3.83
CA ARG A 71 -9.32 -2.54 3.84
C ARG A 71 -9.44 -2.00 5.25
N ARG A 72 -9.63 -0.69 5.38
CA ARG A 72 -9.75 -0.01 6.68
C ARG A 72 -10.88 -0.57 7.55
N GLU A 73 -11.96 -1.01 6.92
CA GLU A 73 -13.15 -1.56 7.58
C GLU A 73 -12.94 -3.00 8.05
N GLN A 74 -11.87 -3.65 7.60
CA GLN A 74 -11.56 -5.03 7.98
C GLN A 74 -10.70 -5.06 9.24
N GLY A 75 -11.15 -5.87 10.21
CA GLY A 75 -10.43 -6.10 11.45
C GLY A 75 -10.09 -7.57 11.66
N THR A 76 -9.60 -7.88 12.86
CA THR A 76 -9.31 -9.25 13.30
C THR A 76 -10.50 -10.18 13.06
N GLY A 77 -10.20 -11.36 12.52
CA GLY A 77 -11.19 -12.36 12.12
C GLY A 77 -11.60 -12.27 10.66
N GLY A 78 -11.37 -11.13 9.99
CA GLY A 78 -11.65 -10.94 8.56
C GLY A 78 -10.84 -11.90 7.68
N ILE A 79 -11.37 -12.21 6.49
CA ILE A 79 -10.72 -13.07 5.50
C ILE A 79 -10.13 -12.23 4.39
N LEU A 80 -8.94 -12.61 3.94
CA LEU A 80 -8.25 -12.07 2.77
C LEU A 80 -7.83 -13.21 1.85
N PHE A 81 -7.79 -12.92 0.56
CA PHE A 81 -7.30 -13.85 -0.44
C PHE A 81 -6.16 -13.20 -1.21
N CYS A 82 -5.09 -13.96 -1.48
CA CYS A 82 -4.01 -13.48 -2.33
C CYS A 82 -4.49 -13.45 -3.79
N PRO A 83 -4.50 -12.29 -4.48
CA PRO A 83 -4.97 -12.21 -5.86
C PRO A 83 -4.02 -12.94 -6.83
N GLN A 84 -2.80 -13.26 -6.39
CA GLN A 84 -1.77 -13.89 -7.22
C GLN A 84 -1.77 -15.43 -7.14
N CYS A 85 -2.00 -16.00 -5.96
CA CYS A 85 -1.91 -17.44 -5.74
C CYS A 85 -3.19 -18.06 -5.14
N SER A 86 -4.24 -17.27 -4.96
CA SER A 86 -5.53 -17.68 -4.36
C SER A 86 -5.44 -18.21 -2.93
N GLY A 87 -4.32 -18.05 -2.22
CA GLY A 87 -4.20 -18.51 -0.83
C GLY A 87 -5.11 -17.71 0.11
N GLU A 88 -5.80 -18.41 1.01
CA GLU A 88 -6.67 -17.81 2.03
C GLU A 88 -5.89 -17.45 3.30
N TYR A 89 -6.21 -16.29 3.84
CA TYR A 89 -5.65 -15.74 5.06
C TYR A 89 -6.74 -15.20 5.97
N ARG A 90 -6.49 -15.28 7.27
CA ARG A 90 -7.28 -14.63 8.31
C ARG A 90 -6.51 -13.48 8.92
N LEU A 91 -7.17 -12.33 9.04
CA LEU A 91 -6.65 -11.18 9.76
C LEU A 91 -6.57 -11.48 11.25
N THR A 92 -5.44 -11.17 11.84
CA THR A 92 -5.16 -11.32 13.26
C THR A 92 -4.49 -10.07 13.81
N THR A 93 -4.56 -9.89 15.12
CA THR A 93 -3.79 -8.85 15.82
C THR A 93 -2.40 -9.39 16.15
N GLY A 94 -1.37 -8.71 15.65
CA GLY A 94 0.02 -8.98 15.95
C GLY A 94 0.42 -8.52 17.36
N PRO A 95 1.64 -8.85 17.82
CA PRO A 95 2.09 -8.60 19.19
C PRO A 95 2.12 -7.11 19.61
N LYS A 96 2.21 -6.18 18.65
CA LYS A 96 2.23 -4.73 18.91
C LYS A 96 0.89 -4.06 18.54
N GLY A 97 -0.17 -4.85 18.35
CA GLY A 97 -1.50 -4.34 17.99
C GLY A 97 -1.71 -4.09 16.49
N GLN A 98 -0.69 -4.32 15.65
CA GLN A 98 -0.79 -4.20 14.20
C GLN A 98 -1.61 -5.34 13.58
N LEU A 99 -2.22 -5.11 12.41
CA LEU A 99 -2.85 -6.19 11.64
C LEU A 99 -1.79 -7.11 11.03
N GLU A 100 -2.03 -8.41 11.09
CA GLU A 100 -1.22 -9.46 10.47
C GLU A 100 -2.12 -10.45 9.74
N ALA A 101 -1.64 -11.03 8.64
CA ALA A 101 -2.34 -12.07 7.90
C ALA A 101 -1.77 -13.46 8.26
N ARG A 102 -2.63 -14.37 8.75
CA ARG A 102 -2.29 -15.76 9.06
C ARG A 102 -2.91 -16.68 8.01
N GLN A 103 -2.10 -17.48 7.32
CA GLN A 103 -2.62 -18.42 6.34
C GLN A 103 -3.51 -19.46 7.02
N THR A 104 -4.66 -19.78 6.40
CA THR A 104 -5.62 -20.77 6.91
C THR A 104 -5.47 -22.14 6.27
N GLY A 105 -4.78 -22.21 5.13
CA GLY A 105 -4.70 -23.39 4.27
C GLY A 105 -5.82 -23.49 3.22
N GLY A 106 -6.79 -22.57 3.27
CA GLY A 106 -7.84 -22.47 2.26
C GLY A 106 -7.34 -21.93 0.92
N VAL A 107 -8.14 -22.17 -0.13
CA VAL A 107 -7.93 -21.65 -1.48
C VAL A 107 -9.20 -20.95 -1.93
N ALA A 108 -9.04 -19.73 -2.40
CA ALA A 108 -10.11 -18.87 -2.89
C ALA A 108 -10.74 -19.43 -4.16
N SER A 109 -12.06 -19.23 -4.31
CA SER A 109 -12.75 -19.41 -5.59
C SER A 109 -12.45 -18.26 -6.56
N ALA A 110 -12.92 -18.36 -7.81
CA ALA A 110 -12.81 -17.27 -8.78
C ALA A 110 -13.60 -16.01 -8.36
N GLU A 111 -14.70 -16.19 -7.62
CA GLU A 111 -15.52 -15.08 -7.13
C GLU A 111 -14.83 -14.36 -5.96
N ASP A 112 -14.17 -15.11 -5.07
CA ASP A 112 -13.43 -14.56 -3.93
C ASP A 112 -12.27 -13.63 -4.31
N ILE A 113 -11.63 -13.87 -5.46
CA ILE A 113 -10.50 -13.07 -5.97
C ILE A 113 -10.92 -12.09 -7.07
N ALA A 114 -12.21 -12.03 -7.40
CA ALA A 114 -12.70 -11.07 -8.39
C ALA A 114 -12.36 -9.64 -7.92
N PRO A 115 -11.75 -8.80 -8.78
CA PRO A 115 -11.45 -7.43 -8.40
C PRO A 115 -12.73 -6.67 -7.98
N ALA A 116 -12.75 -6.18 -6.75
CA ALA A 116 -13.86 -5.41 -6.20
C ALA A 116 -13.39 -4.03 -5.77
N ALA A 117 -14.15 -3.00 -6.12
CA ALA A 117 -13.88 -1.63 -5.69
C ALA A 117 -13.98 -1.51 -4.16
N ASP A 118 -13.07 -0.73 -3.57
CA ASP A 118 -13.20 -0.29 -2.18
C ASP A 118 -14.14 0.91 -2.13
N ASN A 119 -15.44 0.63 -2.10
CA ASN A 119 -16.47 1.67 -2.07
C ASN A 119 -16.37 2.55 -0.82
N ALA A 120 -15.91 2.01 0.32
CA ALA A 120 -15.78 2.78 1.55
C ALA A 120 -14.64 3.80 1.42
N LEU A 121 -13.50 3.40 0.86
CA LEU A 121 -12.40 4.31 0.51
C LEU A 121 -12.85 5.39 -0.48
N ILE A 122 -13.52 4.99 -1.57
CA ILE A 122 -14.03 5.93 -2.58
C ILE A 122 -14.95 6.97 -1.94
N GLN A 123 -15.88 6.54 -1.08
CA GLN A 123 -16.79 7.46 -0.38
C GLN A 123 -16.03 8.42 0.55
N ARG A 124 -15.03 7.94 1.31
CA ARG A 124 -14.19 8.83 2.13
C ARG A 124 -13.46 9.86 1.27
N PHE A 125 -12.88 9.43 0.16
CA PHE A 125 -12.19 10.32 -0.76
C PHE A 125 -13.11 11.41 -1.31
N LEU A 126 -14.31 11.04 -1.81
CA LEU A 126 -15.29 12.00 -2.32
C LEU A 126 -15.72 13.00 -1.24
N ASN A 127 -15.99 12.52 -0.03
CA ASN A 127 -16.36 13.37 1.09
C ASN A 127 -15.23 14.33 1.50
N GLY A 128 -13.98 13.88 1.47
CA GLY A 128 -12.81 14.72 1.73
C GLY A 128 -12.60 15.78 0.64
N ALA A 129 -12.67 15.38 -0.63
CA ALA A 129 -12.52 16.28 -1.76
C ALA A 129 -13.61 17.35 -1.79
N ALA A 130 -14.88 16.99 -1.54
CA ALA A 130 -15.97 17.95 -1.43
C ALA A 130 -15.71 18.98 -0.32
N ARG A 131 -15.29 18.54 0.88
CA ARG A 131 -14.92 19.44 1.98
C ARG A 131 -13.81 20.41 1.58
N SER A 132 -12.76 19.93 0.92
CA SER A 132 -11.65 20.78 0.46
C SER A 132 -12.07 21.78 -0.61
N ALA A 133 -12.90 21.36 -1.56
CA ALA A 133 -13.42 22.24 -2.62
C ALA A 133 -14.31 23.36 -2.06
N TRP A 134 -15.12 23.04 -1.04
CA TRP A 134 -15.97 24.02 -0.36
C TRP A 134 -15.13 24.98 0.49
N ALA A 135 -14.14 24.46 1.22
CA ALA A 135 -13.25 25.28 2.03
C ALA A 135 -12.35 26.22 1.21
N SER A 136 -12.09 25.88 -0.05
CA SER A 136 -11.28 26.69 -0.97
C SER A 136 -12.09 27.64 -1.87
N GLY A 137 -13.43 27.65 -1.74
CA GLY A 137 -14.32 28.52 -2.54
C GLY A 137 -14.38 28.14 -4.02
N VAL A 138 -13.97 26.91 -4.38
CA VAL A 138 -14.01 26.42 -5.77
C VAL A 138 -15.44 26.10 -6.22
N ILE A 139 -16.36 25.88 -5.26
CA ILE A 139 -17.78 25.65 -5.49
C ILE A 139 -18.53 26.70 -4.66
N ASP A 140 -19.07 27.73 -5.32
CA ASP A 140 -20.04 28.67 -4.76
C ASP A 140 -21.45 28.30 -5.27
N THR A 141 -22.46 28.61 -4.44
CA THR A 141 -23.90 28.28 -4.62
C THR A 141 -24.52 28.83 -5.90
#